data_AF-L5LCU1-F1
#
_entry.id   AF-L5LCU1-F1
#
_cell.length_a   1.000
_cell.length_b   1.000
_cell.length_c   1.000
_cell.angle_alpha   90.00
_cell.angle_beta   90.00
_cell.angle_gamma   90.00
#
_symmetry.space_group_name_H-M   'P 1'
#
loop_
_entity.id
_entity.type
_entity.pdbx_description
1 polymer ?
#
loop_
_entity_poly.entity_id
_entity_poly.type
_entity_poly.pdbx_seq_one_letter_code
_entity_poly.pdbx_strand_id
1 'polypeptide(L)'
;MPGKELLTTVAEVFPHVTVALGWPEEVLGNGYKDQLLTDMLELSKGLWQRVSFQLQSGPLGQSTAGVVARLLAASPRAPVTVQHSPWAGSYTSVRKGLLAARAVDKTQVYYMLPKSYQEDLLADKK
;
A
#
# COMPACT_ATOMS: atom_id res chain seq x y z
N MET A 1 -9.88 -21.03 -1.36
CA MET A 1 -8.41 -21.09 -1.53
C MET A 1 -7.76 -20.11 -0.56
N PRO A 2 -6.81 -20.54 0.28
CA PRO A 2 -5.95 -19.64 1.04
C PRO A 2 -5.15 -18.76 0.07
N GLY A 3 -4.98 -17.47 0.38
CA GLY A 3 -4.23 -16.53 -0.49
C GLY A 3 -2.82 -17.00 -0.85
N LYS A 4 -2.19 -17.81 0.01
CA LYS A 4 -0.89 -18.43 -0.23
C LYS A 4 -0.89 -19.42 -1.40
N GLU A 5 -1.93 -20.23 -1.55
CA GLU A 5 -2.03 -21.18 -2.67
C GLU A 5 -2.12 -20.44 -4.01
N LEU A 6 -2.93 -19.37 -4.07
CA LEU A 6 -3.03 -18.53 -5.25
C LEU A 6 -1.67 -17.92 -5.63
N LEU A 7 -0.93 -17.38 -4.66
CA LEU A 7 0.38 -16.79 -4.90
C LEU A 7 1.41 -17.83 -5.37
N THR A 8 1.37 -19.05 -4.83
CA THR A 8 2.20 -20.16 -5.31
C THR A 8 1.88 -20.50 -6.77
N THR A 9 0.59 -20.66 -7.12
CA THR A 9 0.19 -20.94 -8.50
C THR A 9 0.59 -19.82 -9.46
N VAL A 10 0.44 -18.55 -9.06
CA VAL A 10 0.89 -17.41 -9.86
C VAL A 10 2.41 -17.43 -10.06
N ALA A 11 3.18 -17.83 -9.05
CA ALA A 11 4.63 -17.96 -9.16
C ALA A 11 5.06 -19.08 -10.12
N GLU A 12 4.32 -20.20 -10.15
CA GLU A 12 4.57 -21.32 -11.07
C GLU A 12 4.22 -20.98 -12.52
N VAL A 13 3.10 -20.30 -12.75
CA VAL A 13 2.61 -19.99 -14.11
C VAL A 13 3.28 -18.74 -14.70
N PHE A 14 3.57 -17.74 -13.87
CA PHE A 14 4.07 -16.43 -14.30
C PHE A 14 5.34 -16.01 -13.54
N PRO A 15 6.47 -16.72 -13.65
CA PRO A 15 7.64 -16.53 -12.77
C PRO A 15 8.28 -15.13 -12.84
N HIS A 16 8.04 -14.36 -13.91
CA HIS A 16 8.67 -13.07 -14.15
C HIS A 16 7.77 -11.85 -13.89
N VAL A 17 6.60 -12.03 -13.27
CA VAL A 17 5.74 -10.91 -12.90
C VAL A 17 6.08 -10.33 -11.52
N THR A 18 5.69 -9.07 -11.31
CA THR A 18 5.69 -8.45 -9.98
C THR A 18 4.32 -8.63 -9.36
N VAL A 19 4.27 -9.12 -8.14
CA VAL A 19 3.02 -9.28 -7.38
C VAL A 19 2.75 -7.99 -6.61
N ALA A 20 1.59 -7.40 -6.84
CA ALA A 20 1.13 -6.23 -6.10
C ALA A 20 0.11 -6.67 -5.05
N LEU A 21 0.52 -6.68 -3.78
CA LEU A 21 -0.33 -7.09 -2.66
C LEU A 21 -1.09 -5.88 -2.13
N GLY A 22 -2.41 -5.99 -2.08
CA GLY A 22 -3.30 -4.98 -1.51
C GLY A 22 -4.46 -5.65 -0.80
N TRP A 23 -5.10 -4.91 0.10
CA TRP A 23 -6.34 -5.34 0.72
C TRP A 23 -7.53 -4.69 0.02
N PRO A 24 -8.62 -5.43 -0.19
CA PRO A 24 -9.84 -4.87 -0.75
C PRO A 24 -10.53 -3.96 0.28
N GLU A 25 -11.39 -3.07 -0.17
CA GLU A 25 -11.95 -1.99 0.67
C GLU A 25 -12.79 -2.52 1.84
N GLU A 26 -13.48 -3.63 1.61
CA GLU A 26 -14.41 -4.25 2.55
C GLU A 26 -13.71 -4.70 3.84
N VAL A 27 -12.42 -5.03 3.77
CA VAL A 27 -11.64 -5.44 4.96
C VAL A 27 -10.90 -4.28 5.62
N LEU A 28 -10.75 -3.15 4.92
CA LEU A 28 -10.02 -1.99 5.43
C LEU A 28 -10.84 -1.22 6.47
N GLY A 29 -12.15 -1.06 6.28
CA GLY A 29 -13.01 -0.33 7.22
C GLY A 29 -12.39 1.03 7.64
N ASN A 30 -11.93 1.12 8.89
CA ASN A 30 -11.29 2.32 9.47
C ASN A 30 -9.76 2.42 9.22
N GLY A 31 -9.21 1.67 8.26
CA GLY A 31 -7.79 1.71 7.90
C GLY A 31 -7.02 0.40 8.09
N TYR A 32 -5.71 0.48 7.88
CA TYR A 32 -4.76 -0.61 8.02
C TYR A 32 -4.49 -0.92 9.49
N LYS A 33 -5.14 -1.97 9.98
CA LYS A 33 -4.87 -2.57 11.30
C LYS A 33 -3.57 -3.37 11.28
N ASP A 34 -2.95 -3.55 12.45
CA ASP A 34 -1.70 -4.29 12.60
C ASP A 34 -1.78 -5.73 12.08
N GLN A 35 -2.93 -6.39 12.25
CA GLN A 35 -3.13 -7.75 11.74
C GLN A 35 -3.08 -7.77 10.21
N LEU A 36 -3.74 -6.82 9.53
CA LEU A 36 -3.74 -6.73 8.06
C LEU A 36 -2.32 -6.51 7.51
N LEU A 37 -1.50 -5.71 8.19
CA LEU A 37 -0.11 -5.52 7.80
C LEU A 37 0.72 -6.77 8.03
N THR A 38 0.49 -7.46 9.15
CA THR A 38 1.18 -8.71 9.47
C THR A 38 0.85 -9.80 8.45
N ASP A 39 -0.43 -9.95 8.11
CA ASP A 39 -0.90 -10.90 7.11
C ASP A 39 -0.34 -10.59 5.72
N MET A 40 -0.30 -9.30 5.33
CA MET A 40 0.30 -8.87 4.06
C MET A 40 1.80 -9.20 3.99
N LEU A 41 2.53 -9.01 5.09
CA LEU A 41 3.94 -9.35 5.19
C LEU A 41 4.15 -10.87 5.16
N GLU A 42 3.34 -11.65 5.87
CA GLU A 42 3.39 -13.12 5.83
C GLU A 42 3.10 -13.66 4.43
N LEU A 43 2.13 -13.10 3.70
CA LEU A 43 1.85 -13.47 2.31
C LEU A 43 3.02 -13.15 1.37
N SER A 44 3.78 -12.09 1.65
CA SER A 44 4.97 -11.74 0.86
C SER A 44 6.19 -12.63 1.12
N LYS A 45 6.23 -13.34 2.25
CA LYS A 45 7.39 -14.16 2.64
C LYS A 45 7.51 -15.40 1.77
N GLY A 46 8.72 -15.63 1.28
CA GLY A 46 9.06 -16.82 0.50
C GLY A 46 8.63 -16.77 -0.97
N LEU A 47 8.02 -15.67 -1.42
CA LEU A 47 7.79 -15.46 -2.85
C LEU A 47 9.11 -15.17 -3.54
N TRP A 48 9.37 -15.89 -4.64
CA TRP A 48 10.56 -15.66 -5.47
C TRP A 48 10.40 -14.45 -6.39
N GLN A 49 9.15 -14.09 -6.70
CA GLN A 49 8.79 -12.90 -7.47
C GLN A 49 9.06 -11.61 -6.68
N ARG A 50 9.22 -10.51 -7.39
CA ARG A 50 9.23 -9.18 -6.76
C ARG A 50 7.84 -8.86 -6.21
N VAL A 51 7.80 -8.24 -5.04
CA VAL A 51 6.57 -7.82 -4.38
C VAL A 51 6.52 -6.29 -4.30
N SER A 52 5.33 -5.73 -4.50
CA SER A 52 5.01 -4.34 -4.16
C SER A 52 3.77 -4.32 -3.28
N PHE A 53 3.65 -3.32 -2.42
CA PHE A 53 2.47 -3.15 -1.57
C PHE A 53 1.60 -2.02 -2.11
N GLN A 54 0.31 -2.28 -2.27
CA GLN A 54 -0.68 -1.29 -2.68
C GLN A 54 -1.52 -0.87 -1.48
N LEU A 55 -1.46 0.43 -1.19
CA LEU A 55 -2.21 1.07 -0.13
C LEU A 55 -3.21 2.07 -0.69
N GLN A 56 -4.36 2.20 -0.05
CA GLN A 56 -5.35 3.19 -0.39
C GLN A 56 -5.20 4.41 0.52
N SER A 57 -5.11 5.59 -0.10
CA SER A 57 -4.86 6.87 0.59
C SER A 57 -5.88 7.23 1.67
N GLY A 58 -7.17 6.96 1.46
CA GLY A 58 -8.20 7.26 2.44
C GLY A 58 -8.12 6.39 3.70
N PRO A 59 -8.14 5.06 3.59
CA PRO A 59 -7.92 4.15 4.73
C PRO A 59 -6.57 4.40 5.39
N LEU A 60 -5.53 4.70 4.61
CA LEU A 60 -4.21 5.06 5.14
C LEU A 60 -4.27 6.30 6.05
N GLY A 61 -5.07 7.31 5.71
CA GLY A 61 -5.26 8.48 6.57
C GLY A 61 -5.99 8.22 7.88
N GLN A 62 -6.80 7.16 7.93
CA GLN A 62 -7.54 6.73 9.12
C GLN A 62 -6.74 5.74 9.99
N SER A 63 -5.67 5.18 9.43
CA SER A 63 -4.81 4.20 10.11
C SER A 63 -3.95 4.82 11.21
N THR A 64 -3.41 3.96 12.07
CA THR A 64 -2.32 4.34 12.98
C THR A 64 -1.12 4.88 12.17
N ALA A 65 -0.41 5.86 12.72
CA ALA A 65 0.78 6.40 12.06
C ALA A 65 1.85 5.31 11.83
N GLY A 66 2.64 5.46 10.78
CA GLY A 66 3.78 4.58 10.51
C GLY A 66 3.49 3.31 9.72
N VAL A 67 2.27 3.12 9.17
CA VAL A 67 1.93 1.99 8.27
C VAL A 67 2.98 1.81 7.16
N VAL A 68 3.26 2.89 6.41
CA VAL A 68 4.21 2.87 5.29
C VAL A 68 5.63 2.57 5.78
N ALA A 69 6.06 3.22 6.86
CA ALA A 69 7.38 2.97 7.46
C ALA A 69 7.55 1.52 7.92
N ARG A 70 6.52 0.91 8.51
CA ARG A 70 6.54 -0.48 8.94
C ARG A 70 6.68 -1.45 7.76
N LEU A 71 5.95 -1.21 6.67
CA LEU A 71 6.06 -2.04 5.47
C LEU A 71 7.45 -1.93 4.83
N LEU A 72 7.99 -0.72 4.70
CA LEU A 72 9.34 -0.50 4.16
C LEU A 72 10.43 -1.09 5.06
N ALA A 73 10.28 -1.00 6.39
CA ALA A 73 11.23 -1.60 7.33
C ALA A 73 11.22 -3.14 7.25
N ALA A 74 10.03 -3.74 7.11
CA ALA A 74 9.89 -5.19 7.05
C ALA A 74 10.25 -5.78 5.68
N SER A 75 10.09 -5.01 4.60
CA SER A 75 10.47 -5.42 3.24
C SER A 75 11.15 -4.27 2.49
N PRO A 76 12.45 -4.02 2.74
CA PRO A 76 13.18 -2.88 2.19
C PRO A 76 13.34 -2.89 0.66
N ARG A 77 12.98 -3.98 -0.01
CA ARG A 77 13.04 -4.11 -1.47
C ARG A 77 11.67 -3.99 -2.14
N ALA A 78 10.59 -3.96 -1.36
CA ALA A 78 9.23 -3.88 -1.87
C ALA A 78 8.76 -2.41 -1.89
N PRO A 79 8.53 -1.82 -3.07
CA PRO A 79 8.00 -0.47 -3.14
C PRO A 79 6.55 -0.44 -2.63
N VAL A 80 6.14 0.71 -2.11
CA VAL A 80 4.78 0.99 -1.69
C VAL A 80 4.13 1.92 -2.70
N THR A 81 2.99 1.54 -3.25
CA THR A 81 2.18 2.39 -4.12
C THR A 81 0.95 2.86 -3.35
N VAL A 82 0.80 4.16 -3.19
CA VAL A 82 -0.40 4.77 -2.58
C VAL A 82 -1.35 5.20 -3.69
N GLN A 83 -2.52 4.58 -3.70
CA GLN A 83 -3.55 4.79 -4.70
C GLN A 83 -4.68 5.65 -4.15
N HIS A 84 -5.32 6.41 -5.03
CA HIS A 84 -6.60 7.02 -4.73
C HIS A 84 -7.71 5.98 -4.82
N SER A 85 -8.53 5.86 -3.78
CA SER A 85 -9.81 5.16 -3.87
C SER A 85 -10.92 6.20 -3.92
N PRO A 86 -11.84 6.14 -4.90
CA PRO A 86 -13.00 7.03 -4.98
C PRO A 86 -14.06 6.74 -3.91
N TRP A 87 -13.99 5.58 -3.24
CA TRP A 87 -14.98 5.11 -2.27
C TRP A 87 -14.51 5.21 -0.83
N ALA A 88 -13.20 5.23 -0.61
CA ALA A 88 -12.64 5.17 0.73
C ALA A 88 -12.21 6.54 1.23
N GLY A 89 -13.02 7.15 2.09
CA GLY A 89 -12.65 8.25 2.98
C GLY A 89 -12.90 9.66 2.48
N SER A 90 -12.97 10.60 3.42
CA SER A 90 -13.06 12.04 3.13
C SER A 90 -11.79 12.55 2.43
N TYR A 91 -11.91 13.66 1.70
CA TYR A 91 -10.75 14.37 1.14
C TYR A 91 -9.66 14.63 2.19
N THR A 92 -10.06 14.98 3.42
CA THR A 92 -9.14 15.17 4.55
C THR A 92 -8.37 13.90 4.93
N SER A 93 -9.04 12.75 4.92
CA SER A 93 -8.42 11.45 5.21
C SER A 93 -7.43 11.08 4.10
N VAL A 94 -7.85 11.23 2.83
CA VAL A 94 -6.98 11.01 1.67
C VAL A 94 -5.72 11.87 1.78
N ARG A 95 -5.87 13.18 2.00
CA ARG A 95 -4.75 14.11 2.15
C ARG A 95 -3.81 13.70 3.29
N LYS A 96 -4.36 13.34 4.46
CA LYS A 96 -3.58 12.87 5.61
C LYS A 96 -2.76 11.62 5.27
N GLY A 97 -3.36 10.64 4.58
CA GLY A 97 -2.66 9.42 4.16
C GLY A 97 -1.53 9.69 3.17
N LEU A 98 -1.76 10.55 2.18
CA LEU A 98 -0.75 10.94 1.19
C LEU A 98 0.46 11.64 1.83
N LEU A 99 0.21 12.58 2.75
CA LEU A 99 1.26 13.29 3.47
C LEU A 99 2.05 12.36 4.40
N ALA A 100 1.37 11.44 5.10
CA ALA A 100 2.01 10.44 5.94
C ALA A 100 2.95 9.54 5.12
N ALA A 101 2.52 9.11 3.93
CA ALA A 101 3.36 8.32 3.04
C ALA A 101 4.57 9.10 2.52
N ARG A 102 4.37 10.38 2.18
CA ARG A 102 5.42 11.27 1.64
C ARG A 102 6.54 11.55 2.63
N ALA A 103 6.25 11.46 3.92
CA ALA A 103 7.19 11.75 4.99
C ALA A 103 8.22 10.63 5.24
N VAL A 104 8.06 9.44 4.63
CA VAL A 104 8.91 8.27 4.90
C VAL A 104 10.12 8.19 3.97
N ASP A 105 9.95 7.65 2.76
CA ASP A 105 11.01 7.50 1.76
C ASP A 105 10.45 7.77 0.36
N LYS A 106 10.93 8.84 -0.27
CA LYS A 106 10.46 9.28 -1.59
C LYS A 106 10.95 8.41 -2.75
N THR A 107 11.92 7.52 -2.52
CA THR A 107 12.48 6.63 -3.55
C THR A 107 11.72 5.30 -3.65
N GLN A 108 11.00 4.93 -2.59
CA GLN A 108 10.26 3.67 -2.50
C GLN A 108 8.74 3.84 -2.44
N VAL A 109 8.25 5.07 -2.31
CA VAL A 109 6.83 5.40 -2.30
C VAL A 109 6.40 6.02 -3.63
N TYR A 110 5.49 5.34 -4.32
CA TYR A 110 4.89 5.76 -5.58
C TYR A 110 3.42 6.15 -5.38
N TYR A 111 2.89 6.96 -6.28
CA TYR A 111 1.54 7.50 -6.18
C TYR A 111 0.75 7.25 -7.45
N MET A 112 -0.46 6.68 -7.31
CA MET A 112 -1.42 6.51 -8.40
C MET A 112 -2.66 7.33 -8.09
N LEU A 113 -2.62 8.62 -8.46
CA LEU A 113 -3.61 9.63 -8.06
C LEU A 113 -4.19 10.35 -9.29
N PRO A 114 -5.46 10.79 -9.24
CA PRO A 114 -5.98 11.77 -10.19
C PRO A 114 -5.16 13.05 -10.17
N LYS A 115 -5.13 13.77 -11.29
CA LYS A 115 -4.29 14.96 -11.49
C LYS A 115 -4.49 16.03 -10.40
N SER A 116 -5.72 16.30 -9.99
CA SER A 116 -6.03 17.27 -8.93
C SER A 116 -5.34 16.94 -7.60
N TYR A 117 -5.38 15.68 -7.18
CA TYR A 117 -4.71 15.22 -5.95
C TYR A 117 -3.17 15.24 -6.08
N GLN A 118 -2.64 15.06 -7.29
CA GLN A 118 -1.19 15.21 -7.52
C GLN A 118 -0.76 16.67 -7.34
N GLU A 119 -1.51 17.61 -7.92
CA GLU A 119 -1.24 19.05 -7.81
C GLU A 119 -1.31 19.49 -6.34
N ASP A 120 -2.34 19.08 -5.61
CA ASP A 120 -2.50 19.37 -4.17
C ASP A 120 -1.33 18.82 -3.34
N LEU A 121 -0.88 17.58 -3.62
CA LEU A 121 0.24 16.95 -2.92
C LEU A 121 1.58 17.65 -3.21
N LEU A 122 1.74 18.19 -4.42
CA LEU A 122 2.94 18.92 -4.83
C LEU A 122 2.95 20.37 -4.31
N ALA A 123 1.78 21.00 -4.20
CA ALA A 123 1.60 22.36 -3.70
C ALA A 123 1.88 22.47 -2.19
N ASP A 124 1.67 21.38 -1.43
CA ASP A 124 2.10 21.25 -0.05
C ASP A 124 3.64 21.14 0.02
N LYS A 125 4.35 22.23 -0.26
CA LYS A 125 5.81 22.31 -0.09
C LYS A 125 6.10 22.65 1.37
N LYS A 126 6.80 21.74 2.05
CA LYS A 126 7.44 21.99 3.35
C LYS A 126 8.67 22.87 3.16
#